data_AF-A0A3M0Y085-F1
#
_entry.id   AF-A0A3M0Y085-F1
#
_cell.length_a   1.000
_cell.length_b   1.000
_cell.length_c   1.000
_cell.angle_alpha   90.00
_cell.angle_beta   90.00
_cell.angle_gamma   90.00
#
_symmetry.space_group_name_H-M   'P 1'
#
loop_
_entity.id
_entity.type
_entity.pdbx_description
1 polymer ?
#
loop_
_entity_poly.entity_id
_entity_poly.type
_entity_poly.pdbx_seq_one_letter_code
_entity_poly.pdbx_strand_id
1 'polypeptide(L)'
;MKRNKGVSLLERVFDKILVLVFLLAFLAVLGWQLTTGPGEVVVAGRDRMPIDRAYQRVIDQASGLGVRLEEAAADPQAPPPPAPVADLLAQSIREELSHREDLPVPLSVAVAPAAGGGSTLAEVETEGLENPAFGLPSLPGPTTALASVVAGAMDPFEPLLHPAIAAAGFLPKQQPYDFRATTIQATFNPAQLLEAIELDPDGPDGPLRAAPGNWWRARLAVLDVQVQ
;
A
#
# COMPACT_ATOMS: atom_id res chain seq x y z
N MET A 1 14.29 31.91 76.29
CA MET A 1 12.92 31.65 75.80
C MET A 1 12.84 31.98 74.31
N LYS A 2 12.73 30.98 73.44
CA LYS A 2 12.58 31.18 71.99
C LYS A 2 11.13 31.55 71.70
N ARG A 3 10.92 32.76 71.17
CA ARG A 3 9.60 33.27 70.78
C ARG A 3 9.23 32.57 69.47
N ASN A 4 8.37 31.56 69.54
CA ASN A 4 7.86 30.88 68.34
C ASN A 4 7.21 31.93 67.45
N LYS A 5 7.74 32.13 66.23
CA LYS A 5 7.15 33.02 65.23
C LYS A 5 5.72 32.54 64.98
N GLY A 6 4.76 33.25 65.55
CA GLY A 6 3.35 32.94 65.41
C GLY A 6 2.93 33.17 63.97
N VAL A 7 2.58 32.09 63.28
CA VAL A 7 1.83 32.13 62.01
C VAL A 7 0.61 33.03 62.22
N SER A 8 0.44 34.02 61.35
CA SER A 8 -0.64 35.00 61.51
C SER A 8 -2.00 34.32 61.44
N LEU A 9 -3.00 34.80 62.19
CA LEU A 9 -4.36 34.26 62.14
C LEU A 9 -4.94 34.32 60.71
N LEU A 10 -4.55 35.33 59.93
CA LEU A 10 -4.93 35.48 58.53
C LEU A 10 -4.41 34.33 57.67
N GLU A 11 -3.15 33.93 57.85
CA GLU A 11 -2.53 32.83 57.10
C GLU A 11 -3.22 31.48 57.39
N ARG A 12 -3.63 31.24 58.63
CA ARG A 12 -4.37 30.03 59.02
C ARG A 12 -5.79 29.97 58.46
N VAL A 13 -6.43 31.12 58.23
CA VAL A 13 -7.79 31.19 57.66
C VAL A 13 -7.73 31.16 56.14
N PHE A 14 -6.71 31.80 55.55
CA PHE A 14 -6.51 31.83 54.10
C PHE A 14 -6.38 30.43 53.50
N ASP A 15 -5.57 29.56 54.11
CA ASP A 15 -5.41 28.17 53.66
C ASP A 15 -6.75 27.40 53.63
N LYS A 16 -7.58 27.57 54.67
CA LYS A 16 -8.90 26.94 54.73
C LYS A 16 -9.87 27.46 53.69
N ILE A 17 -9.86 28.77 53.43
CA ILE A 17 -10.68 29.39 52.39
C ILE A 17 -10.26 28.84 51.03
N LEU A 18 -8.95 28.75 50.77
CA LEU A 18 -8.42 28.22 49.52
C LEU A 18 -8.86 26.77 49.30
N VAL A 19 -8.68 25.90 50.31
CA VAL A 19 -9.15 24.50 50.24
C VAL A 19 -10.66 24.41 49.99
N LEU A 20 -11.47 25.25 50.66
CA LEU A 20 -12.92 25.29 50.46
C LEU A 20 -13.30 25.70 49.02
N VAL A 21 -12.62 26.70 48.46
CA VAL A 21 -12.84 27.16 47.08
C VAL A 21 -12.49 26.05 46.08
N PHE A 22 -11.35 25.38 46.27
CA PHE A 22 -10.97 24.25 45.41
C PHE A 22 -11.95 23.08 45.51
N LEU A 23 -12.43 22.76 46.72
CA LEU A 23 -13.43 21.72 46.92
C LEU A 23 -14.75 22.06 46.22
N LEU A 24 -15.22 23.30 46.32
CA LEU A 24 -16.44 23.76 45.64
C LEU A 24 -16.29 23.72 44.12
N ALA A 25 -15.15 24.18 43.59
CA ALA A 25 -14.87 24.11 42.15
C ALA A 25 -14.83 22.65 41.65
N PHE A 26 -14.21 21.75 42.41
CA PHE A 26 -14.14 20.33 42.08
C PHE A 26 -15.53 19.68 42.09
N LEU A 27 -16.36 19.97 43.10
CA LEU A 27 -17.74 19.49 43.15
C LEU A 27 -18.61 20.04 42.01
N ALA A 28 -18.38 21.29 41.58
CA ALA A 28 -19.08 21.86 40.44
C ALA A 28 -18.72 21.14 39.12
N VAL A 29 -17.44 20.83 38.90
CA VAL A 29 -16.98 20.07 37.73
C VAL A 29 -17.52 18.64 37.75
N LEU A 30 -17.52 17.97 38.91
CA LEU A 30 -18.11 16.64 39.04
C LEU A 30 -19.62 16.66 38.78
N GLY A 31 -20.34 17.62 39.36
CA GLY A 31 -21.77 17.81 39.11
C GLY A 31 -22.04 18.01 37.62
N TRP A 32 -21.24 18.85 36.97
CA TRP A 32 -21.32 19.06 35.52
C TRP A 32 -21.06 17.78 34.73
N GLN A 33 -20.00 17.01 35.04
CA GLN A 33 -19.70 15.76 34.34
C GLN A 33 -20.80 14.70 34.52
N LEU A 34 -21.46 14.69 35.68
CA LEU A 34 -22.58 13.79 35.95
C LEU A 34 -23.88 14.24 35.25
N THR A 35 -24.11 15.54 35.09
CA THR A 35 -25.36 16.06 34.49
C THR A 35 -25.31 16.23 32.97
N THR A 36 -24.12 16.47 32.38
CA THR A 36 -23.99 16.87 30.96
C THR A 36 -24.01 15.68 29.98
N GLY A 37 -24.48 14.52 30.44
CA GLY A 37 -24.90 13.41 29.58
C GLY A 37 -23.93 12.22 29.55
N PRO A 38 -24.44 11.02 29.24
CA PRO A 38 -23.61 9.83 29.05
C PRO A 38 -22.62 10.10 27.91
N GLY A 39 -21.35 9.73 28.12
CA GLY A 39 -20.27 10.01 27.17
C GLY A 39 -20.65 9.63 25.73
N GLU A 40 -20.55 10.60 24.82
CA GLU A 40 -20.71 10.36 23.40
C GLU A 40 -19.48 9.60 22.88
N VAL A 41 -19.73 8.56 22.10
CA VAL A 41 -18.69 7.83 21.38
C VAL A 41 -18.83 8.09 19.89
N VAL A 42 -17.70 8.21 19.20
CA VAL A 42 -17.66 8.36 17.74
C VAL A 42 -17.74 6.97 17.14
N VAL A 43 -18.82 6.68 16.41
CA VAL A 43 -19.01 5.41 15.70
C VAL A 43 -19.02 5.68 14.20
N ALA A 44 -18.29 4.87 13.44
CA ALA A 44 -18.23 4.96 11.97
C ALA A 44 -17.82 6.34 11.42
N GLY A 45 -16.74 6.90 11.98
CA GLY A 45 -15.98 7.99 11.38
C GLY A 45 -16.40 9.40 11.79
N ARG A 46 -17.71 9.73 11.88
CA ARG A 46 -18.14 11.10 12.21
C ARG A 46 -19.40 11.26 13.08
N ASP A 47 -20.20 10.21 13.26
CA ASP A 47 -21.42 10.34 14.06
C ASP A 47 -21.12 10.16 15.54
N ARG A 48 -21.36 11.22 16.34
CA ARG A 48 -21.33 11.16 17.80
C ARG A 48 -22.69 10.68 18.29
N MET A 49 -22.70 9.59 19.05
CA MET A 49 -23.90 9.04 19.64
C MET A 49 -23.63 8.55 21.06
N PRO A 50 -24.64 8.55 21.93
CA PRO A 50 -24.48 8.02 23.27
C PRO A 50 -24.23 6.49 23.22
N ILE A 51 -23.46 6.02 24.20
CA ILE A 51 -22.90 4.65 24.23
C ILE A 51 -23.97 3.54 24.18
N ASP A 52 -25.18 3.83 24.66
CA ASP A 52 -26.33 2.94 24.63
C ASP A 52 -26.83 2.65 23.20
N ARG A 53 -26.65 3.60 22.27
CA ARG A 53 -27.06 3.47 20.85
C ARG A 53 -25.92 3.08 19.92
N ALA A 54 -24.68 3.24 20.37
CA ALA A 54 -23.49 2.89 19.60
C ALA A 54 -23.52 1.43 19.12
N TYR A 55 -23.91 0.50 20.00
CA TYR A 55 -23.99 -0.92 19.66
C TYR A 55 -25.05 -1.21 18.59
N GLN A 56 -26.22 -0.59 18.71
CA GLN A 56 -27.30 -0.77 17.74
C GLN A 56 -26.89 -0.29 16.34
N ARG A 57 -26.18 0.83 16.25
CA ARG A 57 -25.66 1.35 14.98
C ARG A 57 -24.70 0.38 14.29
N VAL A 58 -23.84 -0.28 15.07
CA VAL A 58 -22.90 -1.28 14.54
C VAL A 58 -23.66 -2.51 14.03
N ILE A 59 -24.70 -2.96 14.75
CA ILE A 59 -25.58 -4.05 14.28
C ILE A 59 -26.25 -3.68 12.95
N ASP A 60 -26.81 -2.47 12.86
CA ASP A 60 -27.49 -2.03 11.64
C ASP A 60 -26.52 -1.97 10.44
N GLN A 61 -25.29 -1.49 10.65
CA GLN A 61 -24.26 -1.45 9.62
C GLN A 61 -23.79 -2.86 9.21
N ALA A 62 -23.57 -3.74 10.18
CA ALA A 62 -23.18 -5.12 9.92
C ALA A 62 -24.27 -5.89 9.14
N SER A 63 -25.54 -5.70 9.51
CA SER A 63 -26.67 -6.31 8.80
C SER A 63 -26.80 -5.79 7.36
N GLY A 64 -26.62 -4.48 7.14
CA GLY A 64 -26.61 -3.90 5.80
C GLY A 64 -25.45 -4.40 4.92
N LEU A 65 -24.27 -4.64 5.50
CA LEU A 65 -23.16 -5.26 4.78
C LEU A 65 -23.43 -6.73 4.45
N GLY A 66 -24.05 -7.47 5.35
CA GLY A 66 -24.47 -8.86 5.10
C GLY A 66 -25.40 -8.97 3.90
N VAL A 67 -26.42 -8.12 3.83
CA VAL A 67 -27.36 -8.08 2.69
C VAL A 67 -26.63 -7.75 1.39
N ARG A 68 -25.70 -6.79 1.39
CA ARG A 68 -24.91 -6.47 0.19
C ARG A 68 -24.04 -7.62 -0.27
N LEU A 69 -23.46 -8.37 0.66
CA LEU A 69 -22.66 -9.55 0.33
C LEU A 69 -23.53 -10.67 -0.22
N GLU A 70 -24.74 -10.86 0.31
CA GLU A 70 -25.70 -11.86 -0.16
C GLU A 70 -26.27 -11.49 -1.53
N GLU A 71 -26.61 -10.21 -1.76
CA GLU A 71 -27.01 -9.69 -3.08
C GLU A 71 -25.88 -9.84 -4.12
N ALA A 72 -24.64 -9.51 -3.74
CA ALA A 72 -23.48 -9.70 -4.61
C ALA A 72 -23.18 -11.19 -4.91
N ALA A 73 -23.59 -12.10 -4.02
CA ALA A 73 -23.48 -13.54 -4.24
C ALA A 73 -24.64 -14.09 -5.09
N ALA A 74 -25.83 -13.49 -5.00
CA ALA A 74 -27.06 -13.94 -5.68
C ALA A 74 -27.16 -13.50 -7.14
N ASP A 75 -26.60 -12.34 -7.50
CA ASP A 75 -26.43 -11.90 -8.89
C ASP A 75 -24.93 -11.86 -9.22
N PRO A 76 -24.32 -12.98 -9.65
CA PRO A 76 -22.98 -12.97 -10.19
C PRO A 76 -23.04 -12.35 -11.59
N GLN A 77 -23.33 -11.04 -11.66
CA GLN A 77 -22.82 -10.26 -12.76
C GLN A 77 -21.31 -10.51 -12.74
N ALA A 78 -20.83 -11.18 -13.78
CA ALA A 78 -19.42 -11.40 -13.98
C ALA A 78 -18.74 -10.05 -13.67
N PRO A 79 -17.82 -10.01 -12.69
CA PRO A 79 -17.15 -8.77 -12.36
C PRO A 79 -16.67 -8.17 -13.68
N PRO A 80 -16.88 -6.85 -13.91
CA PRO A 80 -16.36 -6.21 -15.11
C PRO A 80 -14.92 -6.70 -15.26
N PRO A 81 -14.52 -7.17 -16.45
CA PRO A 81 -13.24 -7.84 -16.65
C PRO A 81 -12.19 -7.00 -15.93
N PRO A 82 -11.38 -7.60 -15.04
CA PRO A 82 -10.47 -6.84 -14.20
C PRO A 82 -9.73 -5.88 -15.12
N ALA A 83 -9.80 -4.58 -14.80
CA ALA A 83 -9.03 -3.58 -15.51
C ALA A 83 -7.63 -4.17 -15.69
N PRO A 84 -7.06 -4.17 -16.91
CA PRO A 84 -5.87 -4.95 -17.19
C PRO A 84 -4.87 -4.67 -16.09
N VAL A 85 -4.50 -5.68 -15.32
CA VAL A 85 -3.60 -5.49 -14.16
C VAL A 85 -2.30 -4.83 -14.63
N ALA A 86 -1.95 -5.06 -15.91
CA ALA A 86 -0.94 -4.34 -16.67
C ALA A 86 -1.12 -2.80 -16.69
N ASP A 87 -2.34 -2.29 -16.92
CA ASP A 87 -2.63 -0.86 -16.97
C ASP A 87 -2.55 -0.22 -15.59
N LEU A 88 -3.06 -0.89 -14.55
CA LEU A 88 -2.97 -0.41 -13.17
C LEU A 88 -1.51 -0.43 -12.66
N LEU A 89 -0.76 -1.48 -13.01
CA LEU A 89 0.67 -1.55 -12.69
C LEU A 89 1.46 -0.48 -13.45
N ALA A 90 1.21 -0.31 -14.75
CA ALA A 90 1.82 0.74 -15.56
C ALA A 90 1.50 2.14 -15.03
N GLN A 91 0.28 2.36 -14.56
CA GLN A 91 -0.14 3.61 -13.94
C GLN A 91 0.60 3.85 -12.61
N SER A 92 0.69 2.84 -11.74
CA SER A 92 1.44 2.96 -10.46
C SER A 92 2.94 3.20 -10.67
N ILE A 93 3.55 2.55 -11.66
CA ILE A 93 4.96 2.74 -12.00
C ILE A 93 5.18 4.15 -12.54
N ARG A 94 4.28 4.62 -13.42
CA ARG A 94 4.36 5.98 -13.98
C ARG A 94 4.19 7.05 -12.91
N GLU A 95 3.28 6.84 -11.96
CA GLU A 95 3.06 7.74 -10.83
C GLU A 95 4.29 7.79 -9.90
N GLU A 96 4.85 6.62 -9.54
CA GLU A 96 6.05 6.55 -8.71
C GLU A 96 7.29 7.17 -9.39
N LEU A 97 7.43 6.98 -10.70
CA LEU A 97 8.51 7.59 -11.49
C LEU A 97 8.33 9.10 -11.64
N SER A 98 7.09 9.60 -11.74
CA SER A 98 6.82 11.03 -11.85
C SER A 98 7.19 11.86 -10.61
N HIS A 99 7.33 11.20 -9.45
CA HIS A 99 7.75 11.83 -8.19
C HIS A 99 9.27 11.82 -7.97
N ARG A 100 10.05 11.20 -8.86
CA ARG A 100 11.52 11.19 -8.79
C ARG A 100 12.10 12.22 -9.75
N GLU A 101 12.40 13.40 -9.22
CA GLU A 101 13.04 14.51 -9.98
C GLU A 101 14.48 14.21 -10.44
N ASP A 102 15.12 13.17 -9.89
CA ASP A 102 16.53 12.82 -10.14
C ASP A 102 16.74 11.74 -11.23
N LEU A 103 15.73 11.41 -12.05
CA LEU A 103 15.92 10.47 -13.16
C LEU A 103 16.53 11.18 -14.38
N PRO A 104 17.76 10.82 -14.82
CA PRO A 104 18.47 11.55 -15.88
C PRO A 104 17.85 11.40 -17.28
N VAL A 105 16.83 10.57 -17.47
CA VAL A 105 16.08 10.40 -18.73
C VAL A 105 14.63 9.99 -18.42
N PRO A 106 13.61 10.50 -19.15
CA PRO A 106 12.24 10.01 -19.01
C PRO A 106 12.15 8.53 -19.44
N LEU A 107 12.04 7.62 -18.46
CA LEU A 107 11.84 6.20 -18.70
C LEU A 107 10.39 5.99 -19.17
N SER A 108 10.17 5.80 -20.47
CA SER A 108 8.87 5.42 -21.01
C SER A 108 8.66 3.91 -20.80
N VAL A 109 8.02 3.54 -19.70
CA VAL A 109 7.59 2.15 -19.48
C VAL A 109 6.34 1.90 -20.32
N ALA A 110 6.52 1.32 -21.51
CA ALA A 110 5.44 0.73 -22.28
C ALA A 110 5.23 -0.70 -21.80
N VAL A 111 4.17 -0.93 -21.01
CA VAL A 111 3.70 -2.29 -20.72
C VAL A 111 2.82 -2.69 -21.89
N ALA A 112 3.36 -3.48 -22.80
CA ALA A 112 2.59 -4.04 -23.90
C ALA A 112 1.66 -5.14 -23.36
N PRO A 113 0.37 -5.14 -23.72
CA PRO A 113 -0.49 -6.27 -23.40
C PRO A 113 0.08 -7.52 -24.08
N ALA A 114 0.12 -8.64 -23.35
CA ALA A 114 0.48 -9.96 -23.88
C ALA A 114 -0.62 -10.44 -24.83
N ALA A 115 -0.69 -9.84 -26.02
CA ALA A 115 -1.56 -10.23 -27.10
C ALA A 115 -0.89 -9.83 -28.42
N GLY A 116 0.15 -10.57 -28.81
CA GLY A 116 0.56 -10.76 -30.21
C GLY A 116 0.86 -9.53 -31.06
N GLY A 117 1.12 -8.36 -30.47
CA GLY A 117 1.47 -7.14 -31.19
C GLY A 117 2.84 -6.67 -30.76
N GLY A 118 3.80 -6.70 -31.67
CA GLY A 118 5.13 -6.14 -31.46
C GLY A 118 5.04 -4.71 -30.95
N SER A 119 5.49 -4.50 -29.72
CA SER A 119 5.69 -3.18 -29.16
C SER A 119 6.93 -2.58 -29.82
N THR A 120 6.73 -1.74 -30.83
CA THR A 120 7.76 -0.81 -31.27
C THR A 120 8.08 0.12 -30.09
N LEU A 121 9.18 -0.16 -29.41
CA LEU A 121 9.82 0.80 -28.51
C LEU A 121 10.02 2.09 -29.31
N ALA A 122 9.62 3.22 -28.71
CA ALA A 122 9.74 4.52 -29.34
C ALA A 122 11.17 4.70 -29.89
N GLU A 123 11.24 4.89 -31.21
CA GLU A 123 12.43 5.20 -31.96
C GLU A 123 13.03 6.49 -31.38
N VAL A 124 14.09 6.35 -30.60
CA VAL A 124 14.98 7.46 -30.30
C VAL A 124 15.67 7.76 -31.62
N GLU A 125 15.30 8.90 -32.23
CA GLU A 125 15.90 9.44 -33.45
C GLU A 125 17.40 9.73 -33.19
N THR A 126 18.23 8.69 -33.32
CA THR A 126 19.68 8.84 -33.44
C THR A 126 20.03 8.91 -34.92
N GLU A 127 20.08 10.11 -35.47
CA GLU A 127 20.63 10.35 -36.80
C GLU A 127 22.08 9.83 -36.87
N GLY A 128 22.31 8.82 -37.71
CA GLY A 128 23.66 8.47 -38.19
C GLY A 128 24.36 7.27 -37.55
N LEU A 129 23.75 6.61 -36.57
CA LEU A 129 24.23 5.29 -36.09
C LEU A 129 23.18 4.25 -36.45
N GLU A 130 23.53 3.32 -37.34
CA GLU A 130 22.78 2.07 -37.54
C GLU A 130 22.81 1.30 -36.21
N ASN A 131 21.89 1.62 -35.31
CA ASN A 131 21.73 0.93 -34.04
C ASN A 131 21.04 -0.39 -34.37
N PRO A 132 21.69 -1.56 -34.25
CA PRO A 132 20.98 -2.81 -34.36
C PRO A 132 20.07 -2.91 -33.14
N ALA A 133 18.83 -2.45 -33.28
CA ALA A 133 17.80 -2.69 -32.30
C ALA A 133 17.63 -4.21 -32.21
N PHE A 134 18.18 -4.81 -31.16
CA PHE A 134 17.93 -6.22 -30.85
C PHE A 134 16.50 -6.31 -30.34
N GLY A 135 15.65 -7.05 -31.06
CA GLY A 135 14.33 -7.40 -30.56
C GLY A 135 14.49 -8.25 -29.31
N LEU A 136 13.83 -7.88 -28.22
CA LEU A 136 13.70 -8.79 -27.08
C LEU A 136 12.79 -9.94 -27.48
N PRO A 137 13.13 -11.20 -27.14
CA PRO A 137 12.34 -12.33 -27.57
C PRO A 137 10.95 -12.28 -26.95
N SER A 138 9.94 -12.62 -27.77
CA SER A 138 8.55 -12.66 -27.28
C SER A 138 8.36 -13.93 -26.43
N LEU A 139 8.48 -13.79 -25.11
CA LEU A 139 8.31 -14.91 -24.20
C LEU A 139 6.83 -15.33 -24.13
N PRO A 140 6.51 -16.63 -24.20
CA PRO A 140 5.15 -17.10 -24.05
C PRO A 140 4.63 -16.78 -22.65
N GLY A 141 3.42 -16.24 -22.58
CA GLY A 141 2.74 -16.00 -21.30
C GLY A 141 2.48 -17.31 -20.54
N PRO A 142 2.28 -17.24 -19.21
CA PRO A 142 1.97 -18.42 -18.42
C PRO A 142 0.66 -19.08 -18.87
N THR A 143 0.64 -20.40 -18.91
CA THR A 143 -0.51 -21.20 -19.37
C THR A 143 -1.67 -21.15 -18.40
N THR A 144 -1.38 -21.02 -17.11
CA THR A 144 -2.37 -20.83 -16.05
C THR A 144 -1.82 -19.88 -15.00
N ALA A 145 -2.69 -19.01 -14.49
CA ALA A 145 -2.40 -18.15 -13.35
C ALA A 145 -3.48 -18.38 -12.29
N LEU A 146 -3.05 -18.76 -11.10
CA LEU A 146 -3.89 -18.87 -9.91
C LEU A 146 -3.51 -17.74 -8.97
N ALA A 147 -4.48 -16.88 -8.66
CA ALA A 147 -4.33 -15.83 -7.67
C ALA A 147 -5.10 -16.21 -6.41
N SER A 148 -4.44 -16.10 -5.26
CA SER A 148 -5.08 -16.21 -3.95
C SER A 148 -4.88 -14.91 -3.19
N VAL A 149 -5.98 -14.34 -2.72
CA VAL A 149 -5.97 -13.14 -1.89
C VAL A 149 -6.20 -13.56 -0.45
N VAL A 150 -5.26 -13.20 0.42
CA VAL A 150 -5.39 -13.38 1.87
C VAL A 150 -5.52 -11.98 2.48
N ALA A 151 -6.58 -11.79 3.27
CA ALA A 151 -6.81 -10.57 4.02
C ALA A 151 -7.03 -10.92 5.49
N GLY A 152 -6.42 -10.16 6.39
CA GLY A 152 -6.57 -10.34 7.84
C GLY A 152 -6.11 -9.12 8.61
N ALA A 153 -6.56 -9.00 9.85
CA ALA A 153 -6.05 -8.01 10.79
C ALA A 153 -4.92 -8.64 11.62
N MET A 154 -3.79 -7.95 11.73
CA MET A 154 -2.69 -8.36 12.60
C MET A 154 -2.94 -7.89 14.04
N ASP A 155 -2.54 -8.71 15.01
CA ASP A 155 -2.61 -8.34 16.43
C ASP A 155 -1.81 -7.05 16.69
N PRO A 156 -2.39 -6.04 17.36
CA PRO A 156 -1.70 -4.83 17.81
C PRO A 156 -0.36 -5.05 18.54
N PHE A 157 -0.18 -6.20 19.21
CA PHE A 157 1.02 -6.53 19.95
C PHE A 157 2.11 -7.18 19.10
N GLU A 158 1.78 -7.70 17.93
CA GLU A 158 2.73 -8.38 17.04
C GLU A 158 3.95 -7.52 16.68
N PRO A 159 3.81 -6.21 16.35
CA PRO A 159 4.96 -5.37 16.02
C PRO A 159 5.85 -5.05 17.23
N LEU A 160 5.32 -5.17 18.45
CA LEU A 160 6.09 -5.02 19.69
C LEU A 160 6.93 -6.26 19.98
N LEU A 161 6.37 -7.44 19.70
CA LEU A 161 7.08 -8.73 19.85
C LEU A 161 8.09 -8.94 18.70
N HIS A 162 7.79 -8.44 17.51
CA HIS A 162 8.57 -8.61 16.29
C HIS A 162 8.91 -7.26 15.62
N PRO A 163 9.86 -6.49 16.18
CA PRO A 163 10.19 -5.14 15.69
C PRO A 163 10.70 -5.11 14.24
N ALA A 164 11.19 -6.24 13.72
CA ALA A 164 11.59 -6.38 12.32
C ALA A 164 10.42 -6.14 11.34
N ILE A 165 9.18 -6.50 11.72
CA ILE A 165 7.99 -6.31 10.89
C ILE A 165 7.64 -4.82 10.79
N ALA A 166 7.70 -4.10 11.91
CA ALA A 166 7.51 -2.65 11.93
C ALA A 166 8.60 -1.93 11.12
N ALA A 167 9.85 -2.36 11.24
CA ALA A 167 10.98 -1.78 10.52
C ALA A 167 10.89 -2.00 9.00
N ALA A 168 10.27 -3.10 8.55
CA ALA A 168 10.10 -3.41 7.13
C ALA A 168 9.04 -2.54 6.43
N GLY A 169 8.27 -1.73 7.17
CA GLY A 169 7.29 -0.81 6.59
C GLY A 169 6.06 -1.47 5.97
N PHE A 170 5.84 -2.76 6.22
CA PHE A 170 4.68 -3.50 5.70
C PHE A 170 3.37 -3.18 6.43
N LEU A 171 3.44 -2.51 7.58
CA LEU A 171 2.27 -2.22 8.41
C LEU A 171 1.78 -0.79 8.20
N PRO A 172 0.45 -0.58 8.21
CA PRO A 172 -0.14 0.76 8.24
C PRO A 172 0.36 1.55 9.46
N LYS A 173 0.47 2.88 9.31
CA LYS A 173 0.91 3.77 10.41
C LYS A 173 -0.09 3.86 11.57
N GLN A 174 -1.36 3.48 11.34
CA GLN A 174 -2.45 3.55 12.32
C GLN A 174 -3.17 2.20 12.41
N GLN A 175 -3.65 1.87 13.60
CA GLN A 175 -4.46 0.67 13.82
C GLN A 175 -5.89 0.84 13.28
N PRO A 176 -6.56 -0.24 12.83
CA PRO A 176 -6.09 -1.64 12.82
C PRO A 176 -5.02 -1.92 11.75
N TYR A 177 -4.12 -2.85 12.05
CA TYR A 177 -3.08 -3.28 11.10
C TYR A 177 -3.67 -4.27 10.11
N ASP A 178 -4.43 -3.74 9.15
CA ASP A 178 -5.00 -4.54 8.07
C ASP A 178 -3.89 -4.95 7.10
N PHE A 179 -3.75 -6.26 6.90
CA PHE A 179 -2.83 -6.85 5.95
C PHE A 179 -3.59 -7.49 4.80
N ARG A 180 -3.16 -7.18 3.57
CA ARG A 180 -3.64 -7.82 2.35
C ARG A 180 -2.45 -8.32 1.57
N ALA A 181 -2.43 -9.61 1.30
CA ALA A 181 -1.44 -10.24 0.42
C ALA A 181 -2.14 -10.87 -0.77
N THR A 182 -1.52 -10.71 -1.94
CA THR A 182 -1.90 -11.43 -3.16
C THR A 182 -0.75 -12.36 -3.50
N THR A 183 -1.01 -13.66 -3.47
CA THR A 183 -0.08 -14.67 -3.97
C THR A 183 -0.51 -15.05 -5.38
N ILE A 184 0.41 -14.94 -6.34
CA ILE A 184 0.19 -15.35 -7.72
C ILE A 184 1.08 -16.56 -8.00
N GLN A 185 0.47 -17.67 -8.34
CA GLN A 185 1.17 -18.85 -8.87
C GLN A 185 0.88 -18.93 -10.37
N ALA A 186 1.94 -18.95 -11.17
CA ALA A 186 1.85 -19.10 -12.61
C ALA A 186 2.61 -20.35 -13.06
N THR A 187 2.04 -21.09 -14.01
CA THR A 187 2.72 -22.24 -14.62
C THR A 187 3.03 -21.92 -16.08
N PHE A 188 4.26 -22.19 -16.51
CA PHE A 188 4.70 -22.02 -17.90
C PHE A 188 4.98 -23.38 -18.53
N ASN A 189 4.78 -23.47 -19.85
CA ASN A 189 5.16 -24.65 -20.61
C ASN A 189 6.65 -24.51 -21.00
N PRO A 190 7.55 -25.34 -20.43
CA PRO A 190 8.98 -25.22 -20.70
C PRO A 190 9.33 -25.50 -22.16
N ALA A 191 8.56 -26.36 -22.85
CA ALA A 191 8.79 -26.65 -24.27
C ALA A 191 8.52 -25.44 -25.15
N GLN A 192 7.44 -24.69 -24.88
CA GLN A 192 7.12 -23.45 -25.61
C GLN A 192 8.11 -22.33 -25.30
N LEU A 193 8.61 -22.25 -24.06
CA LEU A 193 9.65 -21.29 -23.70
C LEU A 193 10.95 -21.58 -24.45
N LEU A 194 11.37 -22.84 -24.49
CA LEU A 194 12.56 -23.27 -25.22
C LEU A 194 12.39 -23.04 -26.72
N GLU A 195 11.25 -23.43 -27.30
CA GLU A 195 10.93 -23.19 -28.71
C GLU A 195 10.94 -21.69 -29.04
N ALA A 196 10.38 -20.84 -28.17
CA ALA A 196 10.42 -19.40 -28.35
C ALA A 196 11.85 -18.84 -28.30
N ILE A 197 12.71 -19.34 -27.40
CA ILE A 197 14.12 -18.93 -27.32
C ILE A 197 14.92 -19.44 -28.53
N GLU A 198 14.62 -20.63 -29.04
CA GLU A 198 15.30 -21.23 -30.19
C GLU A 198 14.87 -20.61 -31.52
N LEU A 199 13.60 -20.20 -31.65
CA LEU A 199 13.06 -19.56 -32.85
C LEU A 199 13.32 -18.06 -32.92
N ASP A 200 13.66 -17.43 -31.79
CA ASP A 200 13.79 -15.97 -31.68
C ASP A 200 15.20 -15.52 -31.25
N PRO A 201 16.17 -15.46 -32.18
CA PRO A 201 17.49 -14.91 -31.89
C PRO A 201 17.55 -13.37 -31.95
N ASP A 202 16.60 -12.68 -32.62
CA ASP A 202 16.63 -11.21 -32.85
C ASP A 202 15.26 -10.52 -33.04
N GLY A 203 14.14 -11.25 -32.88
CA GLY A 203 12.76 -10.80 -33.06
C GLY A 203 11.99 -11.60 -34.13
N PRO A 204 10.64 -11.50 -34.15
CA PRO A 204 9.78 -12.27 -35.06
C PRO A 204 9.95 -11.97 -36.56
N ASP A 205 10.54 -10.82 -36.91
CA ASP A 205 10.75 -10.37 -38.31
C ASP A 205 12.25 -10.16 -38.66
N GLY A 206 13.17 -10.47 -37.75
CA GLY A 206 14.59 -10.15 -37.90
C GLY A 206 15.40 -11.26 -38.60
N PRO A 207 16.33 -10.94 -39.54
CA PRO A 207 17.29 -11.93 -39.99
C PRO A 207 18.22 -12.31 -38.83
N LEU A 208 18.47 -13.61 -38.65
CA LEU A 208 19.48 -14.16 -37.72
C LEU A 208 20.79 -13.36 -37.79
N ARG A 209 21.04 -12.51 -36.79
CA ARG A 209 22.31 -11.81 -36.58
C ARG A 209 23.08 -12.55 -35.49
N ALA A 210 24.35 -12.82 -35.77
CA ALA A 210 25.22 -13.35 -34.76
C ALA A 210 25.33 -12.33 -33.62
N ALA A 211 24.93 -12.71 -32.41
CA ALA A 211 25.13 -11.90 -31.22
C ALA A 211 26.60 -11.43 -31.17
N PRO A 212 26.87 -10.13 -30.91
CA PRO A 212 28.20 -9.57 -31.01
C PRO A 212 29.23 -10.41 -30.25
N GLY A 213 30.32 -10.81 -30.92
CA GLY A 213 31.29 -11.76 -30.36
C GLY A 213 31.95 -11.28 -29.05
N ASN A 214 31.88 -9.98 -28.76
CA ASN A 214 32.33 -9.38 -27.50
C ASN A 214 31.38 -9.68 -26.32
N TRP A 215 30.08 -9.92 -26.53
CA TRP A 215 29.14 -10.28 -25.46
C TRP A 215 29.48 -11.63 -24.80
N TRP A 216 29.92 -12.61 -25.60
CA TRP A 216 30.27 -13.95 -25.11
C TRP A 216 31.73 -14.06 -24.64
N ARG A 217 32.61 -13.20 -25.16
CA ARG A 217 34.05 -13.23 -24.86
C ARG A 217 34.45 -12.26 -23.75
N ALA A 218 33.66 -11.25 -23.44
CA ALA A 218 33.97 -10.33 -22.36
C ALA A 218 33.60 -10.95 -21.00
N ARG A 219 34.60 -11.12 -20.12
CA ARG A 219 34.42 -11.42 -18.68
C ARG A 219 33.93 -10.20 -17.89
N LEU A 220 33.13 -9.33 -18.50
CA LEU A 220 32.68 -8.07 -17.91
C LEU A 220 31.18 -8.14 -17.68
N ALA A 221 30.78 -8.01 -16.42
CA ALA A 221 29.41 -7.66 -16.08
C ALA A 221 29.17 -6.23 -16.58
N VAL A 222 28.35 -6.09 -17.62
CA VAL A 222 27.93 -4.78 -18.15
C VAL A 222 26.99 -4.16 -17.13
N LEU A 223 27.50 -3.22 -16.34
CA LEU A 223 26.70 -2.46 -15.35
C LEU A 223 26.11 -1.18 -15.95
N ASP A 224 26.66 -0.67 -17.05
CA ASP A 224 26.14 0.47 -17.81
C ASP A 224 26.85 0.56 -19.19
N VAL A 225 26.18 1.08 -20.21
CA VAL A 225 26.75 1.35 -21.55
C VAL A 225 26.53 2.83 -21.87
N GLN A 226 27.60 3.62 -21.76
CA GLN A 226 27.64 5.00 -22.21
C GLN A 226 28.47 5.06 -23.50
N VAL A 227 27.86 5.52 -24.60
CA VAL A 227 28.54 5.69 -25.89
C VAL A 227 28.65 7.18 -26.18
N GLN A 228 29.87 7.65 -26.47
CA GLN A 228 30.15 9.00 -26.99
C GLN A 228 29.84 9.09 -28.48
#